data_AF-X6L725-F1
#
_entry.id   AF-X6L725-F1
#
_cell.length_a   1.000
_cell.length_b   1.000
_cell.length_c   1.000
_cell.angle_alpha   90.00
_cell.angle_beta   90.00
_cell.angle_gamma   90.00
#
_symmetry.space_group_name_H-M   'P 1'
#
loop_
_entity.id
_entity.type
_entity.pdbx_description
1 polymer ?
#
loop_
_entity_poly.entity_id
_entity_poly.type
_entity_poly.pdbx_seq_one_letter_code
_entity_poly.pdbx_strand_id
1 'polypeptide(L)'
;MTICFLTNYSSLFNTAQLYSNNVIWCIYSKYLAINLEKQQYHRHGEITIKFSLKKRDGSAISQEICLHILWNILKHPKHIKYRQINYQALYNYLLSKCYQMDANFEEIFADTEELLQYFGFKKGSDNNWYYQYDEIQLLHTWKCYQALGNLQIMYVYYVALIKHMI
;
A
#
# COMPACT_ATOMS: atom_id res chain seq x y z
N MET A 1 -37.79 15.28 58.79
CA MET A 1 -36.55 14.72 58.22
C MET A 1 -36.92 13.44 57.48
N THR A 2 -37.20 13.52 56.18
CA THR A 2 -37.24 12.37 55.26
C THR A 2 -36.83 12.89 53.88
N ILE A 3 -35.78 12.27 53.34
CA ILE A 3 -35.06 12.66 52.13
C ILE A 3 -35.76 12.09 50.89
N CYS A 4 -35.63 12.85 49.80
CA CYS A 4 -36.11 12.67 48.44
C CYS A 4 -36.05 11.23 47.87
N PHE A 5 -37.17 10.77 47.33
CA PHE A 5 -37.20 9.93 46.13
C PHE A 5 -37.47 10.85 44.95
N LEU A 6 -36.52 10.99 44.03
CA LEU A 6 -36.68 11.33 42.60
C LEU A 6 -35.31 11.72 42.05
N THR A 7 -34.56 10.76 41.50
CA THR A 7 -33.60 10.94 40.38
C THR A 7 -32.84 9.64 40.17
N ASN A 8 -33.29 8.77 39.25
CA ASN A 8 -32.38 7.79 38.64
C ASN A 8 -32.80 7.20 37.29
N TYR A 9 -33.89 7.64 36.68
CA TYR A 9 -34.29 7.11 35.36
C TYR A 9 -33.65 7.86 34.16
N SER A 10 -33.31 9.14 34.28
CA SER A 10 -32.72 9.91 33.16
C SER A 10 -31.21 9.69 32.97
N SER A 11 -30.47 9.36 34.04
CA SER A 11 -29.03 9.07 33.99
C SER A 11 -28.74 7.70 33.34
N LEU A 12 -29.57 6.69 33.62
CA LEU A 12 -29.51 5.36 33.00
C LEU A 12 -29.89 5.39 31.50
N PHE A 13 -30.83 6.25 31.10
CA PHE A 13 -31.23 6.38 29.69
C PHE A 13 -30.15 7.06 28.84
N ASN A 14 -29.51 8.11 29.36
CA ASN A 14 -28.41 8.82 28.67
C ASN A 14 -27.14 7.97 28.57
N THR A 15 -26.82 7.17 29.59
CA THR A 15 -25.67 6.24 29.53
C THR A 15 -25.93 5.10 28.55
N ALA A 16 -27.15 4.54 28.51
CA ALA A 16 -27.52 3.51 27.54
C ALA A 16 -27.46 4.01 26.08
N GLN A 17 -27.88 5.26 25.79
CA GLN A 17 -27.76 5.88 24.46
C GLN A 17 -26.30 6.17 24.04
N LEU A 18 -25.44 6.59 24.98
CA LEU A 18 -24.01 6.77 24.74
C LEU A 18 -23.29 5.44 24.46
N TYR A 19 -23.65 4.37 25.18
CA TYR A 19 -23.14 3.02 24.92
C TYR A 19 -23.65 2.46 23.59
N SER A 20 -24.93 2.63 23.24
CA SER A 20 -25.46 2.16 21.95
C SER A 20 -24.80 2.88 20.78
N ASN A 21 -24.56 4.20 20.88
CA ASN A 21 -23.88 4.97 19.84
C ASN A 21 -22.41 4.57 19.68
N ASN A 22 -21.70 4.28 20.78
CA ASN A 22 -20.33 3.76 20.74
C ASN A 22 -20.24 2.34 20.14
N VAL A 23 -21.22 1.48 20.45
CA VAL A 23 -21.29 0.12 19.90
C VAL A 23 -21.60 0.17 18.40
N ILE A 24 -22.55 0.99 17.98
CA ILE A 24 -22.89 1.19 16.56
C ILE A 24 -21.70 1.75 15.79
N TRP A 25 -20.99 2.74 16.35
CA TRP A 25 -19.78 3.30 15.75
C TRP A 25 -18.65 2.25 15.66
N CYS A 26 -18.43 1.44 16.70
CA CYS A 26 -17.48 0.34 16.66
C CYS A 26 -17.83 -0.71 15.59
N ILE A 27 -19.11 -1.06 15.44
CA ILE A 27 -19.58 -2.01 14.42
C ILE A 27 -19.37 -1.42 13.03
N TYR A 28 -19.72 -0.15 12.82
CA TYR A 28 -19.55 0.53 11.55
C TYR A 28 -18.07 0.66 11.15
N SER A 29 -17.20 1.03 12.10
CA SER A 29 -15.75 1.11 11.90
C SER A 29 -15.14 -0.27 11.57
N LYS A 30 -15.58 -1.34 12.24
CA LYS A 30 -15.15 -2.72 11.91
C LYS A 30 -15.65 -3.16 10.53
N TYR A 31 -16.91 -2.86 10.20
CA TYR A 31 -17.48 -3.19 8.89
C TYR A 31 -16.76 -2.45 7.75
N LEU A 32 -16.46 -1.16 7.95
CA LEU A 32 -15.69 -0.36 7.00
C LEU A 32 -14.26 -0.90 6.85
N ALA A 33 -13.59 -1.27 7.94
CA ALA A 33 -12.26 -1.89 7.89
C ALA A 33 -12.28 -3.22 7.10
N ILE A 34 -13.26 -4.09 7.35
CA ILE A 34 -13.42 -5.37 6.62
C ILE A 34 -13.68 -5.13 5.13
N ASN A 35 -14.51 -4.15 4.78
CA ASN A 35 -14.79 -3.84 3.38
C ASN A 35 -13.60 -3.19 2.67
N LEU A 36 -12.83 -2.35 3.36
CA LEU A 36 -11.56 -1.82 2.86
C LEU A 36 -10.55 -2.94 2.63
N GLU A 37 -10.45 -3.91 3.55
CA GLU A 37 -9.61 -5.09 3.37
C GLU A 37 -10.05 -5.93 2.16
N LYS A 38 -11.35 -6.16 1.98
CA LYS A 38 -11.89 -6.89 0.81
C LYS A 38 -11.61 -6.18 -0.51
N GLN A 39 -11.76 -4.86 -0.57
CA GLN A 39 -11.41 -4.06 -1.76
C GLN A 39 -9.90 -4.02 -2.01
N GLN A 40 -9.08 -4.03 -0.96
CA GLN A 40 -7.63 -4.15 -1.07
C GLN A 40 -7.21 -5.55 -1.57
N TYR A 41 -7.90 -6.61 -1.15
CA TYR A 41 -7.66 -7.98 -1.62
C TYR A 41 -8.03 -8.17 -3.09
N HIS A 42 -9.17 -7.63 -3.53
CA HIS A 42 -9.54 -7.66 -4.95
C HIS A 42 -8.53 -6.91 -5.82
N ARG A 43 -8.13 -5.69 -5.41
CA ARG A 43 -7.07 -4.94 -6.10
C ARG A 43 -5.71 -5.64 -6.07
N HIS A 44 -5.35 -6.29 -4.96
CA HIS A 44 -4.14 -7.12 -4.85
C HIS A 44 -4.15 -8.26 -5.86
N GLY A 45 -5.27 -8.97 -5.99
CA GLY A 45 -5.44 -10.05 -6.96
C GLY A 45 -5.29 -9.56 -8.40
N GLU A 46 -5.96 -8.46 -8.75
CA GLU A 46 -5.90 -7.88 -10.10
C GLU A 46 -4.50 -7.41 -10.49
N ILE A 47 -3.75 -6.80 -9.57
CA ILE A 47 -2.38 -6.33 -9.83
C ILE A 47 -1.40 -7.49 -9.87
N THR A 48 -1.54 -8.46 -8.97
CA THR A 48 -0.74 -9.69 -9.02
C THR A 48 -0.92 -10.39 -10.37
N ILE A 49 -2.16 -10.45 -10.88
CA ILE A 49 -2.47 -11.00 -12.20
C ILE A 49 -1.89 -10.10 -13.32
N LYS A 50 -2.05 -8.78 -13.25
CA LYS A 50 -1.55 -7.82 -14.24
C LYS A 50 -0.01 -7.86 -14.37
N PHE A 51 0.71 -7.88 -13.25
CA PHE A 51 2.18 -7.98 -13.25
C PHE A 51 2.68 -9.38 -13.59
N SER A 52 1.99 -10.44 -13.17
CA SER A 52 2.35 -11.82 -13.56
C SER A 52 2.14 -12.06 -15.06
N LEU A 53 1.19 -11.37 -15.69
CA LEU A 53 0.91 -11.48 -17.12
C LEU A 53 1.77 -10.55 -17.98
N LYS A 54 2.34 -9.48 -17.42
CA LYS A 54 3.22 -8.56 -18.14
C LYS A 54 4.61 -9.18 -18.32
N LYS A 55 4.73 -9.99 -19.37
CA LYS A 55 5.98 -10.59 -19.87
C LYS A 55 6.90 -9.47 -20.39
N ARG A 56 7.82 -8.94 -19.58
CA ARG A 56 8.95 -8.16 -20.09
C ARG A 56 10.03 -7.90 -19.04
N ASP A 57 11.25 -7.90 -19.53
CA ASP A 57 12.55 -7.68 -18.89
C ASP A 57 12.58 -6.36 -18.09
N GLY A 58 11.75 -5.38 -18.48
CA GLY A 58 11.57 -4.11 -17.78
C GLY A 58 10.77 -4.17 -16.46
N SER A 59 9.96 -5.21 -16.22
CA SER A 59 9.19 -5.32 -14.98
C SER A 59 10.07 -5.48 -13.74
N ALA A 60 11.28 -6.04 -13.90
CA ALA A 60 12.23 -6.26 -12.81
C ALA A 60 12.78 -4.95 -12.24
N ILE A 61 13.02 -3.94 -13.08
CA ILE A 61 13.59 -2.64 -12.66
C ILE A 61 12.57 -1.88 -11.80
N SER A 62 11.32 -1.76 -12.26
CA SER A 62 10.26 -1.08 -11.51
C SER A 62 9.99 -1.78 -10.17
N GLN A 63 10.01 -3.12 -10.16
CA GLN A 63 9.86 -3.93 -8.94
C GLN A 63 11.02 -3.73 -7.97
N GLU A 64 12.27 -3.75 -8.43
CA GLU A 64 13.47 -3.53 -7.61
C GLU A 64 13.39 -2.20 -6.88
N ILE A 65 13.10 -1.12 -7.60
CA ILE A 65 12.99 0.24 -7.04
C ILE A 65 11.86 0.31 -6.01
N CYS A 66 10.70 -0.25 -6.35
CA CYS A 66 9.55 -0.27 -5.45
C CYS A 66 9.83 -1.07 -4.17
N LEU A 67 10.50 -2.22 -4.26
CA LEU A 67 10.93 -2.99 -3.10
C LEU A 67 11.86 -2.18 -2.20
N HIS A 68 12.81 -1.45 -2.78
CA HIS A 68 13.72 -0.58 -2.02
C HIS A 68 12.97 0.54 -1.29
N ILE A 69 11.99 1.18 -1.95
CA ILE A 69 11.17 2.23 -1.35
C ILE A 69 10.34 1.66 -0.19
N LEU A 70 9.63 0.56 -0.42
CA LEU A 70 8.81 -0.10 0.61
C LEU A 70 9.66 -0.54 1.80
N TRP A 71 10.84 -1.11 1.54
CA TRP A 71 11.77 -1.52 2.60
C TRP A 71 12.26 -0.33 3.44
N ASN A 72 12.59 0.79 2.80
CA ASN A 72 13.01 2.00 3.51
C ASN A 72 11.91 2.54 4.44
N ILE A 73 10.64 2.50 4.01
CA ILE A 73 9.48 2.86 4.83
C ILE A 73 9.34 1.91 6.02
N LEU A 74 9.40 0.59 5.78
CA LEU A 74 9.27 -0.44 6.83
C LEU A 74 10.39 -0.34 7.87
N LYS A 75 11.62 -0.09 7.43
CA LYS A 75 12.80 0.03 8.30
C LYS A 75 12.78 1.33 9.12
N HIS A 76 12.24 2.41 8.57
CA HIS A 76 12.29 3.74 9.17
C HIS A 76 10.91 4.42 9.20
N PRO A 77 9.91 3.84 9.89
CA PRO A 77 8.53 4.27 9.74
C PRO A 77 8.22 5.64 10.34
N LYS A 78 9.11 6.18 11.21
CA LYS A 78 8.93 7.53 11.77
C LYS A 78 9.56 8.63 10.90
N HIS A 79 10.35 8.26 9.89
CA HIS A 79 11.14 9.22 9.13
C HIS A 79 10.39 9.69 7.89
N ILE A 80 9.89 10.92 7.93
CA ILE A 80 9.09 11.51 6.83
C ILE A 80 9.83 11.54 5.49
N LYS A 81 11.17 11.62 5.49
CA LYS A 81 11.97 11.62 4.26
C LYS A 81 11.76 10.38 3.38
N TYR A 82 11.44 9.21 3.97
CA TYR A 82 11.20 7.98 3.20
C TYR A 82 9.76 7.86 2.71
N ARG A 83 8.88 8.77 3.14
CA ARG A 83 7.51 8.92 2.64
C ARG A 83 7.43 9.89 1.46
N GLN A 84 8.57 10.43 1.02
CA GLN A 84 8.67 11.39 -0.07
C GLN A 84 9.67 10.87 -1.10
N ILE A 85 9.31 10.94 -2.37
CA ILE A 85 10.20 10.58 -3.48
C ILE A 85 10.29 11.79 -4.39
N ASN A 86 11.50 12.29 -4.56
CA ASN A 86 11.75 13.37 -5.49
C ASN A 86 11.58 12.87 -6.93
N TYR A 87 10.75 13.54 -7.72
CA TYR A 87 10.45 13.16 -9.10
C TYR A 87 11.71 13.10 -9.96
N GLN A 88 12.53 14.15 -9.91
CA GLN A 88 13.73 14.26 -10.75
C GLN A 88 14.76 13.17 -10.38
N ALA A 89 14.92 12.89 -9.09
CA ALA A 89 15.80 11.83 -8.62
C ALA A 89 15.33 10.45 -9.11
N LEU A 90 14.02 10.16 -9.01
CA LEU A 90 13.44 8.92 -9.50
C LEU A 90 13.58 8.79 -11.03
N TYR A 91 13.25 9.85 -11.76
CA TYR A 91 13.35 9.91 -13.21
C TYR A 91 14.79 9.66 -13.68
N ASN A 92 15.77 10.39 -13.13
CA ASN A 92 17.17 10.26 -13.49
C ASN A 92 17.73 8.86 -13.15
N TYR A 93 17.34 8.31 -11.99
CA TYR A 93 17.74 6.96 -11.60
C TYR A 93 17.22 5.92 -12.58
N LEU A 94 15.91 5.98 -12.89
CA LEU A 94 15.27 5.07 -13.83
C LEU A 94 15.87 5.18 -15.22
N LEU A 95 16.08 6.40 -15.72
CA LEU A 95 16.67 6.65 -17.03
C LEU A 95 18.07 6.03 -17.13
N SER A 96 18.91 6.25 -16.12
CA SER A 96 20.25 5.68 -16.04
C SER A 96 20.22 4.14 -16.01
N LYS A 97 19.34 3.55 -15.19
CA LYS A 97 19.19 2.09 -15.06
C LYS A 97 18.68 1.46 -16.36
N CYS A 98 17.69 2.08 -17.02
CA CYS A 98 17.16 1.62 -18.30
C CYS A 98 18.22 1.68 -19.40
N TYR A 99 19.01 2.76 -19.46
CA TYR A 99 20.12 2.88 -20.40
C TYR A 99 21.16 1.77 -20.21
N GLN A 100 21.51 1.44 -18.96
CA GLN A 100 22.46 0.36 -18.66
C GLN A 100 21.95 -1.03 -19.05
N MET A 101 20.63 -1.22 -19.06
CA MET A 101 19.98 -2.52 -19.29
C MET A 101 19.33 -2.62 -20.68
N ASP A 102 19.56 -1.64 -21.57
CA ASP A 102 18.93 -1.53 -22.89
C ASP A 102 17.40 -1.71 -22.85
N ALA A 103 16.76 -1.12 -21.83
CA ALA A 103 15.34 -1.31 -21.55
C ALA A 103 14.51 -0.08 -21.93
N ASN A 104 13.22 -0.28 -22.26
CA ASN A 104 12.31 0.80 -22.62
C ASN A 104 11.97 1.66 -21.39
N PHE A 105 12.55 2.86 -21.34
CA PHE A 105 12.37 3.79 -20.24
C PHE A 105 10.91 4.21 -20.02
N GLU A 106 10.17 4.53 -21.08
CA GLU A 106 8.79 5.02 -20.97
C GLU A 106 7.88 3.96 -20.33
N GLU A 107 8.03 2.70 -20.74
CA GLU A 107 7.28 1.57 -20.18
C GLU A 107 7.62 1.34 -18.70
N ILE A 108 8.90 1.34 -18.35
CA ILE A 108 9.37 1.12 -16.98
C ILE A 108 8.95 2.27 -16.06
N PHE A 109 9.03 3.50 -16.56
CA PHE A 109 8.61 4.68 -15.83
C PHE A 109 7.11 4.62 -15.53
N ALA A 110 6.27 4.35 -16.53
CA ALA A 110 4.83 4.18 -16.36
C ALA A 110 4.48 3.07 -15.36
N ASP A 111 5.15 1.91 -15.44
CA ASP A 111 4.95 0.81 -14.49
C ASP A 111 5.35 1.19 -13.06
N THR A 112 6.41 1.96 -12.90
CA THR A 112 6.85 2.45 -11.59
C THR A 112 5.83 3.43 -11.01
N GLU A 113 5.29 4.35 -11.82
CA GLU A 113 4.25 5.27 -11.38
C GLU A 113 2.98 4.53 -10.95
N GLU A 114 2.57 3.50 -11.70
CA GLU A 114 1.41 2.67 -11.34
C GLU A 114 1.61 1.93 -10.00
N LEU A 115 2.80 1.34 -9.79
CA LEU A 115 3.15 0.67 -8.54
C LEU A 115 3.14 1.65 -7.35
N LEU A 116 3.72 2.84 -7.53
CA LEU A 116 3.73 3.87 -6.48
C LEU A 116 2.31 4.28 -6.09
N GLN A 117 1.43 4.54 -7.07
CA GLN A 117 0.03 4.85 -6.81
C GLN A 117 -0.67 3.74 -6.06
N TYR A 118 -0.43 2.49 -6.47
CA TYR A 118 -1.00 1.33 -5.82
C TYR A 118 -0.58 1.20 -4.35
N PHE A 119 0.69 1.48 -4.03
CA PHE A 119 1.17 1.47 -2.65
C PHE A 119 0.69 2.66 -1.81
N GLY A 120 -0.06 3.59 -2.40
CA GLY A 120 -0.63 4.74 -1.70
C GLY A 120 0.22 6.01 -1.79
N PHE A 121 1.13 6.10 -2.77
CA PHE A 121 1.77 7.37 -3.10
C PHE A 121 0.88 8.21 -4.02
N LYS A 122 0.95 9.53 -3.86
CA LYS A 122 0.30 10.51 -4.73
C LYS A 122 1.29 11.56 -5.19
N LYS A 123 1.14 12.03 -6.42
CA LYS A 123 1.87 13.22 -6.88
C LYS A 123 1.36 14.46 -6.16
N GLY A 124 2.29 15.24 -5.61
CA GLY A 124 2.04 16.59 -5.11
C GLY A 124 2.06 17.61 -6.25
N SER A 125 1.77 18.86 -5.92
CA SER A 125 1.77 19.99 -6.87
C SER A 125 3.17 20.30 -7.43
N ASP A 126 4.23 19.87 -6.75
CA ASP A 126 5.63 19.99 -7.16
C ASP A 126 6.13 18.78 -7.95
N ASN A 127 5.20 17.91 -8.39
CA ASN A 127 5.44 16.63 -9.06
C ASN A 127 6.12 15.55 -8.21
N ASN A 128 6.55 15.83 -6.98
CA ASN A 128 7.12 14.81 -6.10
C ASN A 128 6.03 13.83 -5.63
N TRP A 129 6.46 12.63 -5.24
CA TRP A 129 5.54 11.62 -4.74
C TRP A 129 5.51 11.62 -3.21
N TYR A 130 4.31 11.58 -2.65
CA TYR A 130 4.06 11.60 -1.22
C TYR A 130 3.23 10.41 -0.81
N TYR A 131 3.65 9.70 0.23
CA TYR A 131 2.85 8.66 0.86
C TYR A 131 1.61 9.30 1.50
N GLN A 132 0.42 8.87 1.08
CA GLN A 132 -0.83 9.57 1.39
C GLN A 132 -1.25 9.48 2.87
N TYR A 133 -0.72 8.51 3.63
CA TYR A 133 -1.17 8.24 4.99
C TYR A 133 -0.30 8.96 6.03
N ASP A 134 -0.94 9.80 6.86
CA ASP A 134 -0.31 10.52 7.97
C ASP A 134 0.36 9.55 8.96
N GLU A 135 -0.34 8.47 9.29
CA GLU A 135 0.18 7.32 10.00
C GLU A 135 0.59 6.22 9.01
N ILE A 136 1.80 5.69 9.18
CA ILE A 136 2.27 4.61 8.33
C ILE A 136 1.44 3.36 8.59
N GLN A 137 0.70 2.94 7.56
CA GLN A 137 0.02 1.66 7.54
C GLN A 137 1.02 0.52 7.37
N LEU A 138 1.82 0.23 8.41
CA LEU A 138 2.89 -0.77 8.41
C LEU A 138 2.42 -2.13 7.87
N LEU A 139 1.22 -2.56 8.28
CA LEU A 139 0.62 -3.81 7.81
C LEU A 139 0.35 -3.79 6.30
N HIS A 140 -0.16 -2.67 5.77
CA HIS A 140 -0.41 -2.52 4.34
C HIS A 140 0.91 -2.49 3.57
N THR A 141 1.88 -1.67 4.00
CA THR A 141 3.22 -1.60 3.40
C THR A 141 3.92 -2.96 3.40
N TRP A 142 3.78 -3.74 4.48
CA TRP A 142 4.31 -5.09 4.59
C TRP A 142 3.66 -6.05 3.60
N LYS A 143 2.32 -6.07 3.52
CA LYS A 143 1.58 -6.88 2.55
C LYS A 143 2.00 -6.55 1.11
N CYS A 144 2.15 -5.27 0.79
CA CYS A 144 2.63 -4.81 -0.51
C CYS A 144 4.06 -5.29 -0.81
N TYR A 145 4.96 -5.19 0.17
CA TYR A 145 6.34 -5.68 0.05
C TYR A 145 6.38 -7.19 -0.22
N GLN A 146 5.59 -7.97 0.54
CA GLN A 146 5.48 -9.42 0.34
C GLN A 146 4.90 -9.77 -1.03
N ALA A 147 3.86 -9.06 -1.49
CA ALA A 147 3.25 -9.29 -2.80
C ALA A 147 4.28 -9.09 -3.93
N LEU A 148 5.05 -8.00 -3.87
CA LEU A 148 6.07 -7.69 -4.87
C LEU A 148 7.27 -8.67 -4.81
N GLY A 149 7.67 -9.09 -3.61
CA GLY A 149 8.72 -10.11 -3.43
C GLY A 149 8.30 -11.49 -3.92
N ASN A 150 7.05 -11.91 -3.64
CA ASN A 150 6.50 -13.18 -4.11
C ASN A 150 6.40 -13.22 -5.65
N LEU A 151 6.09 -12.09 -6.29
CA LEU A 151 6.11 -11.96 -7.75
C LEU A 151 7.52 -12.23 -8.31
N GLN A 152 8.57 -11.69 -7.68
CA GLN A 152 9.95 -11.95 -8.12
C GLN A 152 10.34 -13.43 -7.95
N ILE A 153 10.00 -14.04 -6.81
CA ILE A 153 10.29 -15.47 -6.55
C ILE A 153 9.56 -16.36 -7.55
N MET A 154 8.25 -16.13 -7.75
CA MET A 154 7.43 -16.86 -8.73
C MET A 154 8.02 -16.77 -10.14
N TYR A 155 8.45 -15.57 -10.55
CA TYR A 155 9.07 -15.37 -11.85
C TYR A 155 10.36 -16.18 -12.02
N VAL A 156 11.24 -16.18 -11.01
CA VAL A 156 12.48 -16.97 -11.01
C VAL A 156 12.17 -18.47 -11.16
N TYR A 157 11.20 -18.99 -10.40
CA TYR A 157 10.78 -20.40 -10.50
C TYR A 157 10.21 -20.74 -11.89
N TYR A 158 9.35 -19.88 -12.43
CA TYR A 158 8.74 -20.11 -13.74
C TYR A 158 9.77 -20.14 -14.88
N VAL A 159 10.74 -19.21 -14.88
CA VAL A 159 11.85 -19.20 -15.85
C VAL A 159 12.72 -20.44 -15.72
N ALA A 160 13.02 -20.87 -14.49
CA ALA A 160 13.78 -22.10 -14.24
C ALA A 160 13.06 -23.35 -14.78
N LEU A 161 11.73 -23.43 -14.60
CA LEU A 161 10.92 -24.53 -15.14
C LEU A 161 10.93 -24.56 -16.67
N ILE A 162 10.74 -23.42 -17.34
CA ILE A 162 10.80 -23.36 -18.82
C ILE A 162 12.18 -23.78 -19.33
N LYS A 163 13.26 -23.30 -18.70
CA LYS A 163 14.63 -23.68 -19.09
C LYS A 163 14.92 -25.17 -18.89
N HIS A 164 14.26 -25.82 -17.95
CA HIS A 164 14.39 -27.27 -17.75
C HIS A 164 13.56 -28.07 -18.78
N MET A 165 12.54 -27.45 -19.40
CA MET A 165 11.66 -28.10 -20.36
C MET A 165 12.12 -27.97 -21.82
N ILE A 166 13.06 -27.09 -22.13
CA ILE A 166 13.65 -26.86 -23.45
C ILE A 166 15.05 -27.46 -23.48
#